data_AF-A0A2N1MK33-F1
#
_entry.id   AF-A0A2N1MK33-F1
#
_cell.length_a   1.000
_cell.length_b   1.000
_cell.length_c   1.000
_cell.angle_alpha   90.00
_cell.angle_beta   90.00
_cell.angle_gamma   90.00
#
_symmetry.space_group_name_H-M   'P 1'
#
loop_
_entity.id
_entity.type
_entity.pdbx_description
1 polymer ?
#
loop_
_entity_poly.entity_id
_entity_poly.type
_entity_poly.pdbx_seq_one_letter_code
_entity_poly.pdbx_strand_id
1 'polypeptide(L)'
;MKYLALRVYNAWKCPFCEQYDETFDHLWTCNNRVNEMKDIISKVKQFIKDTSNMLLINENKMPTVTESAVNLINCWDIAYSNSEITFIDLIKGIIPCTLTKFAEETAFNDRNIISSLETNS
;
A
#
# COMPACT_ATOMS: atom_id res chain seq x y z
N MET A 1 -2.02 -35.51 17.63
CA MET A 1 -1.56 -35.17 16.27
C MET A 1 -1.28 -33.67 16.14
N LYS A 2 -0.22 -33.14 16.79
CA LYS A 2 0.23 -31.73 16.61
C LYS A 2 1.54 -31.60 15.81
N TYR A 3 2.25 -32.70 15.61
CA TYR A 3 3.61 -32.72 15.05
C TYR A 3 3.72 -33.10 13.57
N LEU A 4 2.62 -33.57 12.95
CA LEU A 4 2.61 -33.97 11.52
C LEU A 4 2.44 -32.78 10.58
N ALA A 5 1.64 -31.78 10.96
CA ALA A 5 1.45 -30.56 10.15
C ALA A 5 2.77 -29.80 9.95
N LEU A 6 3.64 -29.75 10.96
CA LEU A 6 4.95 -29.10 10.89
C LEU A 6 5.93 -29.76 9.89
N ARG A 7 5.76 -31.05 9.57
CA ARG A 7 6.67 -31.74 8.61
C ARG A 7 6.29 -31.52 7.15
N VAL A 8 5.04 -31.19 6.84
CA VAL A 8 4.60 -30.95 5.46
C VAL A 8 5.20 -29.66 4.92
N TYR A 9 5.38 -28.63 5.78
CA TYR A 9 5.84 -27.30 5.39
C TYR A 9 7.34 -27.06 5.60
N ASN A 10 8.08 -28.00 6.21
CA ASN A 10 9.47 -27.77 6.67
C ASN A 10 10.54 -27.83 5.57
N ALA A 11 10.16 -27.91 4.30
CA ALA A 11 11.10 -28.05 3.18
C ALA A 11 10.56 -27.49 1.86
N TRP A 12 9.52 -26.65 1.88
CA TRP A 12 9.01 -26.08 0.64
C TRP A 12 10.02 -25.08 0.10
N LYS A 13 10.36 -25.25 -1.16
CA LYS A 13 11.15 -24.28 -1.91
C LYS A 13 10.19 -23.27 -2.50
N CYS A 14 10.66 -22.03 -2.59
CA CYS A 14 9.95 -20.97 -3.27
C CYS A 14 9.47 -21.43 -4.65
N PRO A 15 8.17 -21.33 -4.98
CA PRO A 15 7.64 -21.81 -6.26
C PRO A 15 8.14 -21.01 -7.46
N PHE A 16 8.77 -19.85 -7.23
CA PHE A 16 9.28 -18.98 -8.29
C PHE A 16 10.75 -19.23 -8.63
N CYS A 17 11.58 -19.56 -7.63
CA CYS A 17 13.01 -19.77 -7.85
C CYS A 17 13.47 -21.20 -7.58
N GLU A 18 12.70 -22.00 -6.85
CA GLU A 18 12.99 -23.38 -6.45
C GLU A 18 14.32 -23.57 -5.69
N GLN A 19 15.01 -22.48 -5.35
CA GLN A 19 16.35 -22.48 -4.74
C GLN A 19 16.28 -22.27 -3.22
N TYR A 20 15.61 -21.21 -2.80
CA TYR A 20 15.51 -20.80 -1.41
C TYR A 20 14.27 -21.40 -0.75
N ASP A 21 14.33 -21.53 0.57
CA ASP A 21 13.17 -21.97 1.35
C ASP A 21 12.03 -20.96 1.20
N GLU A 22 10.82 -21.48 1.04
CA GLU A 22 9.61 -20.70 1.00
C GLU A 22 9.38 -20.07 2.37
N THR A 23 9.48 -18.75 2.41
CA THR A 23 9.06 -17.92 3.54
C THR A 23 8.12 -16.86 3.02
N PHE A 24 7.30 -16.28 3.90
CA PHE A 24 6.44 -15.17 3.50
C PHE A 24 7.25 -14.05 2.83
N ASP A 25 8.34 -13.61 3.46
CA ASP A 25 9.12 -12.51 2.92
C ASP A 25 9.79 -12.90 1.59
N HIS A 26 10.31 -14.13 1.45
CA HIS A 26 10.87 -14.56 0.18
C HIS A 26 9.81 -14.73 -0.93
N LEU A 27 8.59 -15.19 -0.63
CA LEU A 27 7.50 -15.28 -1.61
C LEU A 27 7.18 -13.92 -2.25
N TRP A 28 7.30 -12.83 -1.49
CA TRP A 28 6.99 -11.49 -1.96
C TRP A 28 8.21 -10.69 -2.43
N THR A 29 9.42 -11.10 -2.04
CA THR A 29 10.68 -10.47 -2.44
C THR A 29 11.52 -11.30 -3.42
N CYS A 30 11.03 -12.45 -3.88
CA CYS A 30 11.74 -13.31 -4.80
C CYS A 30 12.09 -12.58 -6.11
N ASN A 31 13.37 -12.59 -6.47
CA ASN A 31 13.88 -11.94 -7.68
C ASN A 31 13.20 -12.43 -8.97
N ASN A 32 12.78 -13.71 -9.01
CA ASN A 32 12.15 -14.30 -10.19
C ASN A 32 10.74 -13.72 -10.49
N ARG A 33 10.16 -12.96 -9.56
CA ARG A 33 8.87 -12.28 -9.76
C ARG A 33 8.91 -10.79 -9.46
N VAL A 34 10.11 -10.19 -9.46
CA VAL A 34 10.29 -8.76 -9.19
C VAL A 34 9.47 -7.87 -10.13
N ASN A 35 9.32 -8.28 -11.40
CA ASN A 35 8.52 -7.55 -12.38
C ASN A 35 7.02 -7.63 -12.05
N GLU A 36 6.52 -8.82 -11.68
CA GLU A 36 5.13 -8.97 -11.21
C GLU A 36 4.86 -8.10 -9.98
N MET A 37 5.81 -8.03 -9.04
CA MET A 37 5.67 -7.21 -7.85
C MET A 37 5.65 -5.71 -8.16
N LYS A 38 6.50 -5.25 -9.09
CA LYS A 38 6.45 -3.87 -9.59
C LYS A 38 5.12 -3.55 -10.26
N ASP A 39 4.59 -4.47 -11.05
CA ASP A 39 3.29 -4.32 -11.70
C ASP A 39 2.14 -4.26 -10.69
N ILE A 40 2.18 -5.11 -9.65
CA ILE A 40 1.22 -5.08 -8.54
C ILE A 40 1.27 -3.73 -7.83
N ILE A 41 2.46 -3.23 -7.47
CA ILE A 41 2.61 -1.91 -6.83
C ILE A 41 2.05 -0.80 -7.72
N SER A 42 2.39 -0.82 -9.01
CA SER A 42 1.88 0.15 -9.98
C SER A 42 0.34 0.14 -10.04
N LYS A 43 -0.27 -1.04 -10.10
CA LYS A 43 -1.73 -1.22 -10.09
C LYS A 43 -2.37 -0.73 -8.80
N VAL A 44 -1.74 -0.97 -7.64
CA VAL A 44 -2.25 -0.48 -6.34
C VAL A 44 -2.16 1.04 -6.28
N LYS A 45 -1.06 1.65 -6.72
CA LYS A 45 -0.92 3.11 -6.80
C LYS A 45 -2.00 3.73 -7.69
N GLN A 46 -2.20 3.15 -8.87
CA GLN A 46 -3.23 3.58 -9.82
C GLN A 46 -4.63 3.44 -9.21
N PHE A 47 -4.92 2.33 -8.54
CA PHE A 47 -6.18 2.10 -7.84
C PHE A 47 -6.45 3.16 -6.76
N ILE A 48 -5.45 3.50 -5.94
CA ILE A 48 -5.58 4.55 -4.92
C ILE A 48 -5.87 5.91 -5.56
N LYS A 49 -5.13 6.28 -6.60
CA LYS A 49 -5.33 7.53 -7.35
C LYS A 49 -6.75 7.62 -7.90
N ASP A 50 -7.18 6.59 -8.63
CA ASP A 50 -8.47 6.58 -9.32
C ASP A 50 -9.63 6.56 -8.33
N THR A 51 -9.51 5.76 -7.27
CA THR A 51 -10.51 5.71 -6.20
C THR A 51 -10.63 7.06 -5.51
N SER A 52 -9.51 7.70 -5.18
CA SER A 52 -9.54 9.02 -4.52
C SER A 52 -10.14 10.09 -5.43
N ASN A 53 -9.77 10.12 -6.71
CA ASN A 53 -10.37 11.05 -7.67
C ASN A 53 -11.86 10.79 -7.90
N MET A 54 -12.29 9.53 -7.91
CA MET A 54 -13.70 9.17 -7.99
C MET A 54 -14.48 9.66 -6.75
N LEU A 55 -13.90 9.52 -5.55
CA LEU A 55 -14.51 10.05 -4.32
C LEU A 55 -14.67 11.58 -4.38
N LEU A 56 -13.65 12.31 -4.84
CA LEU A 56 -13.74 13.76 -5.04
C LEU A 56 -14.86 14.12 -6.04
N ILE A 57 -14.94 13.43 -7.17
CA ILE A 57 -16.00 13.65 -8.17
C ILE A 57 -17.38 13.41 -7.56
N ASN A 58 -17.56 12.37 -6.76
CA ASN A 58 -18.83 12.07 -6.08
C ASN A 58 -19.24 13.18 -5.09
N GLU A 59 -18.28 13.92 -4.55
CA GLU A 59 -18.50 15.11 -3.72
C GLU A 59 -18.60 16.41 -4.54
N ASN A 60 -18.70 16.33 -5.87
CA ASN A 60 -18.67 17.46 -6.80
C ASN A 60 -17.38 18.32 -6.72
N LYS A 61 -16.27 17.72 -6.30
CA LYS A 61 -14.94 18.33 -6.26
C LYS A 61 -14.14 17.97 -7.52
N MET A 62 -13.13 18.78 -7.86
CA MET A 62 -12.24 18.47 -8.97
C MET A 62 -11.33 17.28 -8.63
N PRO A 63 -11.06 16.36 -9.58
CA PRO A 63 -10.14 15.24 -9.39
C PRO A 63 -8.68 15.75 -9.42
N THR A 64 -8.12 16.07 -8.25
CA THR A 64 -6.79 16.67 -8.12
C THR A 64 -5.70 15.70 -7.69
N VAL A 65 -6.03 14.44 -7.39
CA VAL A 65 -5.05 13.45 -6.93
C VAL A 65 -4.15 13.04 -8.09
N THR A 66 -2.86 13.28 -7.93
CA THR A 66 -1.82 12.96 -8.92
C THR A 66 -1.04 11.71 -8.53
N GLU A 67 -0.33 11.14 -9.50
CA GLU A 67 0.61 10.04 -9.24
C GLU A 67 1.70 10.45 -8.24
N SER A 68 2.21 11.69 -8.33
CA SER A 68 3.18 12.23 -7.39
C SER A 68 2.65 12.25 -5.95
N ALA A 69 1.37 12.60 -5.74
CA ALA A 69 0.76 12.57 -4.42
C ALA A 69 0.71 11.16 -3.83
N VAL A 70 0.36 10.15 -4.65
CA VAL A 70 0.36 8.74 -4.22
C VAL A 70 1.78 8.25 -3.93
N ASN A 71 2.78 8.70 -4.70
CA ASN A 71 4.18 8.34 -4.48
C ASN A 71 4.76 8.88 -3.17
N LEU A 72 4.15 9.90 -2.55
CA LEU A 72 4.55 10.41 -1.24
C LEU A 72 4.12 9.49 -0.07
N ILE A 73 3.28 8.50 -0.33
CA ILE A 73 2.91 7.49 0.67
C ILE A 73 4.14 6.59 0.88
N ASN A 74 4.86 6.80 2.00
CA ASN A 74 6.11 6.11 2.32
C ASN A 74 5.90 4.62 2.69
N CYS A 75 5.59 3.78 1.69
CA CYS A 75 5.43 2.32 1.87
C CYS A 75 5.56 1.51 0.57
N TRP A 76 6.18 2.04 -0.48
CA TRP A 76 6.21 1.39 -1.79
C TRP A 76 7.36 0.42 -2.01
N ASP A 77 8.33 0.36 -1.09
CA ASP A 77 9.47 -0.53 -1.20
C ASP A 77 9.08 -1.99 -0.98
N ILE A 78 9.62 -2.89 -1.81
CA ILE A 78 9.40 -4.35 -1.68
C ILE A 78 10.39 -4.96 -0.68
N ALA A 79 11.54 -4.32 -0.46
CA ALA A 79 12.55 -4.84 0.46
C ALA A 79 12.07 -4.67 1.90
N TYR A 80 12.16 -5.74 2.68
CA TYR A 80 11.85 -5.71 4.11
C TYR A 80 12.73 -4.70 4.85
N SER A 81 12.12 -3.95 5.78
CA SER A 81 12.80 -3.02 6.67
C SER A 81 12.34 -3.24 8.11
N ASN A 82 13.28 -3.08 9.06
CA ASN A 82 12.97 -3.12 10.50
C ASN A 82 12.53 -1.76 11.05
N SER A 83 12.79 -0.67 10.32
CA SER A 83 12.58 0.70 10.80
C SER A 83 11.53 1.46 10.00
N GLU A 84 11.21 1.00 8.79
CA GLU A 84 10.30 1.68 7.88
C GLU A 84 9.17 0.72 7.48
N ILE A 85 7.99 1.27 7.21
CA ILE A 85 6.87 0.51 6.66
C ILE A 85 7.11 0.32 5.16
N THR A 86 6.91 -0.90 4.68
CA THR A 86 7.17 -1.32 3.30
C THR A 86 5.91 -1.84 2.64
N PHE A 87 5.96 -2.14 1.35
CA PHE A 87 4.84 -2.71 0.62
C PHE A 87 4.50 -4.12 1.14
N ILE A 88 5.50 -4.82 1.69
CA ILE A 88 5.31 -6.12 2.34
C ILE A 88 4.41 -5.98 3.58
N ASP A 89 4.56 -4.90 4.34
CA ASP A 89 3.75 -4.64 5.53
C ASP A 89 2.30 -4.33 5.15
N LEU A 90 2.08 -3.60 4.05
CA LEU A 90 0.75 -3.44 3.45
C LEU A 90 0.11 -4.79 3.09
N ILE A 91 0.86 -5.70 2.47
CA ILE A 91 0.37 -7.06 2.15
C ILE A 91 0.02 -7.84 3.43
N LYS A 92 0.78 -7.64 4.51
CA LYS A 92 0.50 -8.22 5.85
C LYS A 92 -0.73 -7.58 6.52
N GLY A 93 -1.30 -6.51 5.96
CA GLY A 93 -2.45 -5.79 6.49
C GLY A 93 -2.10 -4.65 7.45
N ILE A 94 -0.82 -4.27 7.56
CA ILE A 94 -0.39 -3.11 8.34
C ILE A 94 -0.61 -1.86 7.49
N ILE A 95 -1.40 -0.91 7.99
CA ILE A 95 -1.73 0.32 7.28
C ILE A 95 -0.80 1.46 7.74
N PRO A 96 0.03 2.03 6.85
CA PRO A 96 0.88 3.17 7.20
C PRO A 96 0.05 4.40 7.56
N CYS A 97 0.47 5.14 8.57
CA CYS A 97 -0.16 6.40 8.95
C CYS A 97 -0.17 7.42 7.79
N THR A 98 0.82 7.38 6.90
CA THR A 98 0.86 8.22 5.68
C THR A 98 -0.29 7.91 4.74
N LEU A 99 -0.68 6.64 4.60
CA LEU A 99 -1.84 6.23 3.80
C LEU A 99 -3.14 6.69 4.46
N THR A 100 -3.26 6.57 5.79
CA THR A 100 -4.42 7.07 6.52
C THR A 100 -4.58 8.58 6.37
N LYS A 101 -3.49 9.36 6.56
CA LYS A 101 -3.50 10.82 6.37
C LYS A 101 -3.88 11.20 4.94
N PHE A 102 -3.33 10.51 3.96
CA PHE A 102 -3.69 10.71 2.56
C PHE A 102 -5.19 10.47 2.31
N ALA A 103 -5.75 9.41 2.88
CA ALA A 103 -7.19 9.13 2.79
C ALA A 103 -8.04 10.20 3.51
N GLU A 104 -7.59 10.68 4.66
CA GLU A 104 -8.26 11.76 5.39
C GLU A 104 -8.30 13.07 4.61
N GLU A 105 -7.17 13.45 3.99
CA GLU A 105 -7.05 14.67 3.19
C GLU A 105 -7.89 14.63 1.92
N THR A 106 -8.08 13.43 1.34
CA THR A 106 -8.88 13.21 0.13
C THR A 106 -10.37 13.05 0.40
N ALA A 107 -10.75 12.50 1.56
CA ALA A 107 -12.16 12.25 1.92
C ALA A 107 -12.80 13.30 2.84
N PHE A 108 -12.02 14.15 3.54
CA PHE A 108 -12.57 15.02 4.60
C PHE A 108 -12.12 16.49 4.56
N ASN A 109 -11.45 16.93 3.49
CA ASN A 109 -11.16 18.36 3.31
C ASN A 109 -12.41 19.12 2.83
N ASP A 110 -13.35 19.32 3.75
CA ASP A 110 -14.32 20.42 3.77
C ASP A 110 -13.82 21.60 4.63
N ARG A 111 -12.61 21.53 5.20
CA ARG A 111 -12.10 22.49 6.20
C ARG A 111 -11.60 23.83 5.65
N ASN A 112 -11.90 24.19 4.40
CA ASN A 112 -11.59 25.52 3.85
C ASN A 112 -12.80 26.46 3.73
N ILE A 113 -13.97 26.12 4.32
CA ILE A 113 -15.14 27.01 4.31
C ILE A 113 -15.35 27.76 5.64
N ILE A 114 -14.67 27.39 6.74
CA ILE A 114 -14.90 28.01 8.06
C ILE A 114 -13.90 29.15 8.39
N SER A 115 -12.75 29.27 7.71
CA SER A 115 -11.78 30.35 7.98
C SER A 115 -12.08 31.67 7.25
N SER A 116 -13.11 31.72 6.41
CA SER A 116 -13.54 32.93 5.68
C SER A 116 -14.81 33.57 6.23
N LEU A 117 -15.40 32.99 7.29
CA LEU A 117 -16.58 33.54 7.98
C LEU A 117 -16.26 34.21 9.32
N GLU A 118 -15.04 34.03 9.86
CA GLU A 118 -14.62 34.64 11.15
C GLU A 118 -13.93 36.01 11.01
N THR A 119 -13.81 36.57 9.80
CA THR A 119 -13.19 37.89 9.57
C THR A 119 -14.18 39.02 9.26
N ASN A 120 -15.50 38.78 9.39
CA ASN A 120 -16.54 39.79 9.19
C ASN A 120 -17.48 39.92 10.41
N SER A 121 -16.93 40.08 11.63
CA SER A 121 -17.68 40.56 12.80
C SER A 121 -17.08 41.84 13.36
#